data_AF-A0A6A4I8C4-F1
#
_entry.id   AF-A0A6A4I8C4-F1
#
_cell.length_a   1.000
_cell.length_b   1.000
_cell.length_c   1.000
_cell.angle_alpha   90.00
_cell.angle_beta   90.00
_cell.angle_gamma   90.00
#
_symmetry.space_group_name_H-M   'P 1'
#
loop_
_entity.id
_entity.type
_entity.pdbx_description
1 polymer ?
#
loop_
_entity_poly.entity_id
_entity_poly.type
_entity_poly.pdbx_seq_one_letter_code
_entity_poly.pdbx_strand_id
1 'polypeptide(L)' 'LLAYRDKHDELKVLTKATFLKCCNAIWSKHNIPRMAGHCFRIGGTTHYLVQGIPPDVVKM' A
#
# COMPACT_ATOMS: atom_id res chain seq x y z
N LEU A 1 -9.55 -3.45 9.95
CA LEU A 1 -9.92 -4.05 8.64
C LEU A 1 -10.34 -2.92 7.72
N LEU A 2 -9.82 -2.88 6.48
CA LEU A 2 -10.21 -1.88 5.48
C LEU A 2 -11.21 -2.52 4.51
N ALA A 3 -12.17 -1.73 4.02
CA ALA A 3 -13.17 -2.17 3.05
C ALA A 3 -13.29 -1.15 1.91
N TYR A 4 -13.74 -1.61 0.75
CA TYR A 4 -14.04 -0.76 -0.40
C TYR A 4 -15.36 -1.20 -1.04
N ARG A 5 -16.00 -0.29 -1.77
CA ARG A 5 -17.16 -0.63 -2.61
C ARG A 5 -16.68 -0.98 -4.01
N ASP A 6 -17.18 -2.09 -4.53
CA ASP A 6 -16.86 -2.49 -5.90
C ASP A 6 -17.76 -1.79 -6.94
N LYS A 7 -17.61 -2.17 -8.20
CA LYS A 7 -18.37 -1.60 -9.32
C LYS A 7 -19.88 -1.88 -9.26
N HIS A 8 -20.34 -2.79 -8.41
CA HIS A 8 -21.74 -3.10 -8.18
C HIS A 8 -22.24 -2.54 -6.84
N ASP A 9 -21.48 -1.61 -6.23
CA ASP A 9 -21.78 -1.00 -4.95
C ASP A 9 -21.73 -1.97 -3.75
N GLU A 10 -21.12 -3.15 -3.92
CA GLU A 10 -20.99 -4.14 -2.85
C GLU A 10 -19.79 -3.84 -1.95
N LEU A 11 -19.98 -3.94 -0.63
CA LEU A 11 -18.89 -3.84 0.34
C LEU A 11 -18.00 -5.10 0.31
N LYS A 12 -16.71 -4.91 0.04
CA LYS A 12 -15.71 -5.97 0.02
C LYS A 12 -14.55 -5.65 0.94
N VAL A 13 -14.01 -6.69 1.59
CA VAL A 13 -12.81 -6.58 2.42
C VAL A 13 -11.61 -6.32 1.51
N LEU A 14 -10.84 -5.28 1.83
CA LEU A 14 -9.60 -4.99 1.14
C LEU A 14 -8.50 -5.93 1.66
N THR A 15 -8.23 -6.99 0.90
CA THR A 15 -7.11 -7.88 1.18
C THR A 15 -5.80 -7.30 0.67
N LYS A 16 -4.67 -7.76 1.23
CA LYS A 16 -3.32 -7.44 0.72
C LYS A 16 -3.19 -7.77 -0.77
N ALA A 17 -3.74 -8.90 -1.21
CA ALA A 17 -3.69 -9.32 -2.61
C ALA A 17 -4.45 -8.35 -3.53
N THR A 18 -5.66 -7.95 -3.12
CA THR A 18 -6.49 -6.99 -3.87
C THR A 18 -5.80 -5.62 -3.97
N PHE A 19 -5.26 -5.13 -2.86
CA PHE A 19 -4.51 -3.87 -2.81
C PHE A 19 -3.31 -3.88 -3.75
N LEU A 20 -2.44 -4.90 -3.62
CA LEU A 20 -1.24 -5.01 -4.46
C LEU A 20 -1.58 -5.19 -5.94
N LYS A 21 -2.65 -5.92 -6.27
CA LYS A 21 -3.12 -6.07 -7.65
C LYS A 21 -3.52 -4.73 -8.24
N CYS A 22 -4.25 -3.91 -7.49
CA CYS A 22 -4.67 -2.58 -7.92
C CYS A 22 -3.47 -1.66 -8.20
N CYS A 23 -2.55 -1.51 -7.23
CA CYS A 23 -1.38 -0.65 -7.38
C CYS A 23 -0.49 -1.08 -8.56
N ASN A 24 -0.19 -2.38 -8.67
CA ASN A 24 0.66 -2.88 -9.76
C ASN A 24 0.01 -2.74 -11.15
N ALA A 25 -1.33 -2.80 -11.25
CA ALA A 25 -2.02 -2.53 -12.50
C ALA A 25 -1.89 -1.07 -12.95
N ILE A 26 -1.86 -0.13 -11.99
CA ILE A 26 -1.63 1.30 -12.28
C ILE A 26 -0.16 1.50 -12.68
N TRP A 27 0.78 1.04 -11.86
CA TRP A 27 2.22 1.20 -12.13
C TRP A 27 2.68 0.61 -13.46
N SER A 28 2.15 -0.55 -13.84
CA SER A 28 2.46 -1.16 -15.14
C SER A 28 2.09 -0.25 -16.31
N LYS A 29 1.04 0.58 -16.20
CA LYS A 29 0.68 1.55 -17.25
C LYS A 29 1.67 2.70 -17.36
N HIS A 30 2.46 2.93 -16.32
CA HIS A 30 3.48 3.98 -16.25
C HIS A 30 4.91 3.43 -16.37
N ASN A 31 5.08 2.17 -16.80
CA ASN A 31 6.38 1.49 -16.88
C ASN A 31 7.15 1.42 -15.55
N ILE A 32 6.42 1.50 -14.42
CA ILE A 32 7.02 1.37 -13.08
C ILE A 32 7.08 -0.12 -12.73
N PRO A 33 8.23 -0.63 -12.22
CA PRO A 33 8.37 -2.02 -11.83
C PRO A 33 7.34 -2.47 -10.80
N ARG A 34 7.02 -3.76 -10.82
CA ARG A 34 6.12 -4.38 -9.85
C ARG A 34 6.67 -4.19 -8.43
N MET A 35 5.86 -3.63 -7.52
CA MET A 35 6.22 -3.55 -6.11
C MET A 35 5.54 -4.64 -5.29
N ALA A 36 6.32 -5.26 -4.40
CA ALA A 36 5.85 -6.23 -3.43
C ALA A 36 5.38 -5.54 -2.15
N GLY A 37 4.60 -6.25 -1.32
CA GLY A 37 4.15 -5.71 -0.03
C GLY A 37 5.29 -5.27 0.90
N HIS A 38 6.47 -5.88 0.80
CA HIS A 38 7.65 -5.47 1.57
C HIS A 38 8.11 -4.05 1.22
N CYS A 39 8.01 -3.64 -0.05
CA CYS A 39 8.37 -2.30 -0.51
C CYS A 39 7.53 -1.22 0.18
N PHE A 40 6.23 -1.48 0.41
CA PHE A 40 5.37 -0.56 1.14
C PHE A 40 5.77 -0.41 2.61
N ARG A 41 6.25 -1.49 3.24
CA ARG A 41 6.68 -1.45 4.63
C ARG A 41 7.96 -0.62 4.79
N ILE A 42 8.94 -0.82 3.89
CA ILE A 42 10.14 0.01 3.81
C ILE A 42 9.77 1.46 3.53
N GLY A 43 9.01 1.71 2.47
CA GLY A 43 8.62 3.06 2.05
C GLY A 43 7.81 3.80 3.12
N GLY A 44 6.93 3.10 3.85
CA GLY A 44 6.15 3.65 4.95
C GLY A 44 7.05 4.09 6.12
N THR A 45 8.00 3.25 6.53
CA THR A 45 8.99 3.62 7.56
C THR A 45 9.83 4.81 7.09
N THR A 46 10.37 4.77 5.86
CA THR A 46 11.16 5.88 5.31
C THR A 46 10.35 7.18 5.27
N HIS A 47 9.07 7.14 4.89
CA HIS A 47 8.20 8.31 4.86
C HIS A 47 8.09 8.97 6.23
N TYR A 48 7.82 8.19 7.28
CA TYR A 48 7.72 8.71 8.65
C TYR A 48 9.06 9.26 9.16
N LEU A 49 10.16 8.56 8.90
CA LEU A 49 11.50 9.02 9.32
C LEU A 49 11.88 10.34 8.64
N VAL A 50 11.58 10.49 7.34
CA VAL A 50 11.82 11.74 6.60
C VAL A 50 10.95 12.90 7.14
N GLN A 51 9.78 12.61 7.70
CA GLN A 51 8.94 13.59 8.39
C GLN A 51 9.42 13.91 9.82
N GLY A 52 10.55 13.35 10.26
CA GLY A 52 11.09 13.58 11.59
C GLY A 52 10.39 12.81 12.70
N ILE A 53 9.54 11.83 12.36
CA ILE A 53 8.91 10.98 13.36
C ILE A 53 10.00 10.14 14.05
N PRO A 54 10.10 10.19 15.39
CA PRO A 54 11.13 9.47 16.12
C PRO A 54 11.12 7.96 15.82
N PRO A 55 12.29 7.31 15.64
CA PRO A 55 12.36 5.89 15.28
C PRO A 55 11.65 4.94 16.25
N ASP A 56 11.61 5.28 17.54
CA ASP A 56 10.89 4.56 18.59
C ASP A 56 9.36 4.53 18.36
N VAL A 57 8.81 5.56 17.72
CA VAL A 57 7.40 5.63 17.32
C VAL A 57 7.13 4.82 16.04
N VAL A 58 8.10 4.76 15.13
CA VAL A 58 7.96 4.07 13.83
C VAL A 58 8.23 2.56 13.94
N LYS A 59 8.95 2.11 14.99
CA LYS A 59 9.18 0.69 15.27
C LYS A 59 7.84 -0.05 15.42
N MET A 60 7.65 -1.09 14.61
CA MET A 60 6.59 -2.08 14.74
C MET A 60 7.07 -3.29 15.53
#